data_AF-A0A556MR47-F1
#
_entry.id   AF-A0A556MR47-F1
#
_cell.length_a   1.000
_cell.length_b   1.000
_cell.length_c   1.000
_cell.angle_alpha   90.00
_cell.angle_beta   90.00
_cell.angle_gamma   90.00
#
_symmetry.space_group_name_H-M   'P 1'
#
loop_
_entity.id
_entity.type
_entity.pdbx_description
1 polymer ?
#
loop_
_entity_poly.entity_id
_entity_poly.type
_entity_poly.pdbx_seq_one_letter_code
_entity_poly.pdbx_strand_id
1 'polypeptide(L)'
;MDNKVRLIHLSYCPGLNRQVLDTAFVYGRTISPTYERAVCTEFVIGVLGHFMALTSEDTINIRIDQPRESIKDVYAQMKDGSPYPKGVVHALVSKGRGIEITDRHQVLPGDFVQFWYPNSWGHCGIVSKIDVENKVLWLHSSYPSTEGYGIQPFHMPEYCHFVRLKE
;
A
#
# COMPACT_ATOMS: atom_id res chain seq x y z
N MET A 1 -12.54 -10.45 -27.57
CA MET A 1 -12.39 -9.22 -26.76
C MET A 1 -11.02 -9.31 -26.14
N ASP A 2 -10.10 -8.47 -26.61
CA ASP A 2 -8.69 -8.53 -26.23
C ASP A 2 -8.51 -8.05 -24.79
N ASN A 3 -8.17 -8.98 -23.89
CA ASN A 3 -7.68 -8.70 -22.54
C ASN A 3 -6.35 -7.97 -22.65
N LYS A 4 -6.37 -6.63 -22.66
CA LYS A 4 -5.14 -5.83 -22.65
C LYS A 4 -4.66 -5.71 -21.21
N VAL A 5 -3.98 -6.76 -20.75
CA VAL A 5 -3.02 -6.64 -19.65
C VAL A 5 -2.00 -5.59 -20.06
N ARG A 6 -2.11 -4.36 -19.54
CA ARG A 6 -1.07 -3.35 -19.71
C ARG A 6 0.15 -3.82 -18.93
N LEU A 7 1.08 -4.46 -19.62
CA LEU A 7 2.47 -4.50 -19.20
C LEU A 7 2.97 -3.05 -19.30
N ILE A 8 2.93 -2.32 -18.18
CA ILE A 8 3.61 -1.03 -18.08
C ILE A 8 5.09 -1.35 -18.30
N HIS A 9 5.60 -1.03 -19.49
CA HIS A 9 7.03 -1.13 -19.76
C HIS A 9 7.76 -0.31 -18.69
N LEU A 10 8.72 -0.93 -18.00
CA LEU A 10 9.53 -0.32 -16.93
C LEU A 10 10.22 0.98 -17.37
N SER A 11 10.24 1.30 -18.67
CA SER A 11 10.78 2.52 -19.26
C SER A 11 9.95 3.79 -19.03
N TYR A 12 8.78 3.72 -18.37
CA TYR A 12 7.94 4.90 -18.04
C TYR A 12 7.63 5.04 -16.54
N CYS A 13 8.35 4.33 -15.67
CA CYS A 13 8.20 4.46 -14.23
C CYS A 13 8.96 5.71 -13.75
N PRO A 14 8.31 6.67 -13.04
CA PRO A 14 9.01 7.81 -12.44
C PRO A 14 10.21 7.38 -11.60
N GLY A 15 11.26 8.20 -11.56
CA GLY A 15 12.51 7.85 -10.86
C GLY A 15 12.28 7.44 -9.40
N LEU A 16 11.47 8.21 -8.67
CA LEU A 16 11.15 7.91 -7.27
C LEU A 16 10.34 6.62 -7.10
N ASN A 17 9.35 6.37 -7.96
CA ASN A 17 8.61 5.10 -7.98
C ASN A 17 9.54 3.90 -8.23
N ARG A 18 10.52 4.05 -9.12
CA ARG A 18 11.52 3.01 -9.36
C ARG A 18 12.39 2.77 -8.14
N GLN A 19 12.84 3.82 -7.46
CA GLN A 19 13.59 3.69 -6.22
C GLN A 19 12.77 2.99 -5.13
N VAL A 20 11.48 3.29 -4.99
CA VAL A 20 10.59 2.59 -4.05
C VAL A 20 10.55 1.08 -4.32
N LEU A 21 10.41 0.69 -5.59
CA LEU A 21 10.44 -0.73 -6.00
C LEU A 21 11.81 -1.38 -5.74
N ASP A 22 12.90 -0.70 -6.09
CA ASP A 22 14.24 -1.21 -5.89
C ASP A 22 14.52 -1.39 -4.39
N THR A 23 14.10 -0.45 -3.54
CA THR A 23 14.19 -0.56 -2.07
C THR A 23 13.37 -1.74 -1.55
N ALA A 24 12.12 -1.88 -1.98
CA ALA A 24 11.28 -3.01 -1.60
C ALA A 24 11.90 -4.36 -2.02
N PHE A 25 12.51 -4.41 -3.20
CA PHE A 25 13.15 -5.61 -3.72
C PHE A 25 14.43 -5.96 -2.96
N VAL A 26 15.32 -4.98 -2.74
CA VAL A 26 16.63 -5.19 -2.10
C VAL A 26 16.48 -5.46 -0.60
N TYR A 27 15.64 -4.68 0.09
CA TYR A 27 15.55 -4.71 1.55
C TYR A 27 14.34 -5.48 2.07
N GLY A 28 13.43 -5.94 1.20
CA GLY A 28 12.14 -6.50 1.62
C GLY A 28 12.25 -7.65 2.61
N ARG A 29 13.20 -8.59 2.39
CA ARG A 29 13.47 -9.70 3.34
C ARG A 29 14.15 -9.26 4.63
N THR A 30 14.89 -8.15 4.61
CA THR A 30 15.50 -7.59 5.83
C THR A 30 14.47 -6.84 6.66
N ILE A 31 13.58 -6.09 5.99
CA ILE A 31 12.47 -5.35 6.61
C ILE A 31 11.43 -6.33 7.17
N SER A 32 11.10 -7.37 6.41
CA SER A 32 10.09 -8.35 6.79
C SER A 32 10.62 -9.79 6.62
N PRO A 33 11.45 -10.26 7.57
CA PRO A 33 12.09 -11.56 7.49
C PRO A 33 11.13 -12.73 7.77
N THR A 34 10.06 -12.49 8.55
CA THR A 34 8.94 -13.42 8.76
C THR A 34 7.66 -12.60 8.95
N TYR A 35 6.50 -13.23 8.73
CA TYR A 35 5.20 -12.54 8.87
C TYR A 35 4.92 -12.10 10.31
N GLU A 36 5.30 -12.91 11.30
CA GLU A 36 5.08 -12.64 12.73
C GLU A 36 5.90 -11.43 13.22
N ARG A 37 7.01 -11.13 12.53
CA ARG A 37 7.92 -10.04 12.91
C ARG A 37 7.61 -8.72 12.21
N ALA A 38 6.96 -8.77 11.06
CA ALA A 38 6.57 -7.58 10.32
C ALA A 38 5.31 -7.86 9.50
N VAL A 39 4.19 -7.31 9.94
CA VAL A 39 2.95 -7.30 9.15
C VAL A 39 3.07 -6.30 7.99
N CYS A 40 2.06 -6.25 7.12
CA CYS A 40 2.09 -5.40 5.93
C CYS A 40 2.37 -3.91 6.22
N THR A 41 1.92 -3.39 7.37
CA THR A 41 2.18 -2.02 7.80
C THR A 41 3.64 -1.80 8.18
N GLU A 42 4.28 -2.75 8.86
CA GLU A 42 5.72 -2.67 9.19
C GLU A 42 6.58 -2.74 7.93
N PHE A 43 6.17 -3.53 6.94
CA PHE A 43 6.83 -3.54 5.64
C PHE A 43 6.78 -2.18 4.96
N VAL A 44 5.60 -1.54 4.92
CA VAL A 44 5.43 -0.20 4.35
C VAL A 44 6.23 0.85 5.13
N ILE A 45 6.20 0.81 6.47
CA ILE A 45 6.98 1.70 7.35
C ILE A 45 8.48 1.55 7.07
N GLY A 46 8.97 0.31 6.99
CA GLY A 46 10.37 0.02 6.72
C GLY A 46 10.82 0.57 5.37
N VAL A 47 10.03 0.37 4.31
CA VAL A 47 10.37 0.92 2.99
C VAL A 47 10.35 2.45 3.02
N LEU A 48 9.32 3.08 3.59
CA LEU A 48 9.23 4.54 3.68
C LEU A 48 10.39 5.15 4.49
N GLY A 49 10.90 4.45 5.50
CA GLY A 49 12.05 4.87 6.30
C GLY A 49 13.35 5.09 5.51
N HIS A 50 13.47 4.52 4.30
CA HIS A 50 14.59 4.79 3.40
C HIS A 50 14.48 6.12 2.64
N PHE A 51 13.30 6.73 2.61
CA PHE A 51 13.03 7.96 1.84
C PHE A 51 12.77 9.17 2.72
N MET A 52 12.30 8.94 3.96
CA MET A 52 11.97 10.01 4.89
C MET A 52 12.09 9.55 6.34
N ALA A 53 12.32 10.51 7.24
CA ALA A 53 12.10 10.29 8.65
C ALA A 53 10.59 10.23 8.96
N LEU A 54 10.15 9.10 9.53
CA LEU A 54 8.78 8.90 9.97
C LEU A 54 8.63 9.34 11.43
N THR A 55 7.60 10.14 11.72
CA THR A 55 7.23 10.46 13.10
C THR A 55 6.39 9.35 13.71
N SER A 56 6.21 9.37 15.03
CA SER A 56 5.30 8.44 15.71
C SER A 56 3.88 8.52 15.14
N GLU A 57 3.41 9.72 14.83
CA GLU A 57 2.10 9.94 14.19
C GLU A 57 2.02 9.29 12.81
N ASP A 58 3.09 9.35 11.99
CA ASP A 58 3.11 8.68 10.69
C ASP A 58 2.92 7.17 10.87
N THR A 59 3.64 6.57 11.82
CA THR A 59 3.54 5.13 12.09
C THR A 59 2.18 4.73 12.64
N ILE A 60 1.56 5.54 13.53
CA ILE A 60 0.21 5.31 14.05
C ILE A 60 -0.80 5.34 12.90
N ASN A 61 -0.69 6.31 12.00
CA ASN A 61 -1.59 6.44 10.87
C ASN A 61 -1.42 5.29 9.87
N ILE A 62 -0.18 4.86 9.57
CA ILE A 62 0.07 3.72 8.67
C ILE A 62 -0.47 2.41 9.29
N ARG A 63 -0.28 2.19 10.59
CA ARG A 63 -0.79 1.01 11.31
C ARG A 63 -2.31 1.03 11.53
N ILE A 64 -2.91 2.21 11.42
CA ILE A 64 -4.32 2.45 11.74
C ILE A 64 -4.56 2.08 13.23
N ASP A 65 -3.65 2.55 14.08
CA ASP A 65 -3.60 2.28 15.53
C ASP A 65 -4.30 3.36 16.36
N GLN A 66 -5.19 4.16 15.74
CA GLN A 66 -6.07 5.04 16.51
C GLN A 66 -6.96 4.20 17.44
N PRO A 67 -7.40 4.74 18.60
CA PRO A 67 -8.25 4.01 19.53
C PRO A 67 -9.45 3.36 18.82
N ARG A 68 -9.53 2.03 18.89
CA ARG A 68 -10.62 1.19 18.36
C ARG A 68 -10.76 -0.05 19.23
N GLU A 69 -11.99 -0.52 19.41
CA GLU A 69 -12.28 -1.75 20.15
C GLU A 69 -12.28 -2.96 19.20
N SER A 70 -12.65 -2.75 17.94
CA SER A 70 -12.75 -3.84 16.97
C SER A 70 -12.57 -3.38 15.53
N ILE A 71 -12.52 -4.37 14.64
CA ILE A 71 -12.55 -4.12 13.19
C ILE A 71 -13.85 -3.44 12.73
N LYS A 72 -14.97 -3.58 13.48
CA LYS A 72 -16.23 -2.93 13.13
C LYS A 72 -16.11 -1.41 13.20
N ASP A 73 -15.29 -0.89 14.10
CA ASP A 73 -15.08 0.55 14.26
C ASP A 73 -14.37 1.12 13.04
N VAL A 74 -13.45 0.35 12.45
CA VAL A 74 -12.79 0.72 11.19
C VAL A 74 -13.82 0.85 10.06
N TYR A 75 -14.77 -0.09 9.95
CA TYR A 75 -15.82 0.01 8.94
C TYR A 75 -16.84 1.12 9.22
N ALA A 76 -17.12 1.42 10.49
CA ALA A 76 -17.93 2.59 10.86
C ALA A 76 -17.24 3.88 10.44
N GLN A 77 -15.94 4.02 10.75
CA GLN A 77 -15.11 5.13 10.32
C GLN A 77 -15.10 5.30 8.78
N MET A 78 -15.02 4.21 8.01
CA MET A 78 -15.13 4.28 6.55
C MET A 78 -16.46 4.86 6.08
N LYS A 79 -17.58 4.41 6.68
CA LYS A 79 -18.93 4.88 6.35
C LYS A 79 -19.10 6.36 6.66
N ASP A 80 -18.49 6.81 7.76
CA ASP A 80 -18.56 8.20 8.21
C ASP A 80 -17.54 9.11 7.50
N GLY A 81 -16.78 8.59 6.54
CA GLY A 81 -15.81 9.36 5.75
C GLY A 81 -14.52 9.71 6.48
N SER A 82 -14.21 9.01 7.59
CA SER A 82 -12.94 9.16 8.30
C SER A 82 -11.76 8.87 7.37
N PRO A 83 -10.67 9.66 7.45
CA PRO A 83 -9.50 9.43 6.63
C PRO A 83 -8.59 8.33 7.19
N TYR A 84 -8.67 8.01 8.48
CA TYR A 84 -7.75 7.08 9.14
C TYR A 84 -7.70 5.68 8.52
N PRO A 85 -8.82 5.06 8.09
CA PRO A 85 -8.76 3.74 7.45
C PRO A 85 -8.01 3.70 6.11
N LYS A 86 -7.70 4.87 5.51
CA LYS A 86 -6.83 4.96 4.33
C LYS A 86 -5.34 4.74 4.66
N GLY A 87 -4.96 4.60 5.94
CA GLY A 87 -3.63 4.15 6.36
C GLY A 87 -2.49 4.99 5.78
N VAL A 88 -1.58 4.33 5.06
CA VAL A 88 -0.44 4.98 4.37
C VAL A 88 -0.85 6.14 3.47
N VAL A 89 -2.01 6.08 2.83
CA VAL A 89 -2.52 7.16 1.99
C VAL A 89 -2.79 8.40 2.83
N HIS A 90 -3.51 8.26 3.95
CA HIS A 90 -3.76 9.37 4.85
C HIS A 90 -2.47 9.92 5.46
N ALA A 91 -1.57 9.04 5.92
CA ALA A 91 -0.30 9.43 6.53
C ALA A 91 0.55 10.33 5.60
N LEU A 92 0.65 9.98 4.32
CA LEU A 92 1.46 10.74 3.36
C LEU A 92 0.74 11.99 2.84
N VAL A 93 -0.57 11.90 2.55
CA VAL A 93 -1.33 13.01 1.96
C VAL A 93 -1.55 14.14 2.97
N SER A 94 -1.87 13.83 4.22
CA SER A 94 -2.13 14.84 5.27
C SER A 94 -0.93 15.76 5.54
N LYS A 95 0.28 15.31 5.23
CA LYS A 95 1.54 16.06 5.38
C LYS A 95 2.11 16.57 4.05
N GLY A 96 1.37 16.43 2.95
CA GLY A 96 1.82 16.84 1.62
C GLY A 96 3.03 16.06 1.09
N ARG A 97 3.32 14.88 1.65
CA ARG A 97 4.42 13.98 1.26
C ARG A 97 4.01 12.98 0.18
N GLY A 98 2.72 12.89 -0.13
CA GLY A 98 2.20 12.04 -1.18
C GLY A 98 1.03 12.67 -1.90
N ILE A 99 0.77 12.15 -3.10
CA ILE A 99 -0.34 12.54 -3.97
C ILE A 99 -1.32 11.36 -4.01
N GLU A 100 -2.54 11.56 -3.52
CA GLU A 100 -3.60 10.54 -3.65
C GLU A 100 -3.94 10.35 -5.13
N ILE A 101 -3.99 9.10 -5.57
CA ILE A 101 -4.34 8.75 -6.95
C ILE A 101 -5.80 8.34 -6.97
N THR A 102 -6.64 9.19 -7.53
CA THR A 102 -8.10 8.99 -7.57
C THR A 102 -8.58 8.23 -8.80
N ASP A 103 -7.82 8.28 -9.90
CA ASP A 103 -8.05 7.50 -11.11
C ASP A 103 -7.16 6.25 -11.12
N ARG A 104 -7.78 5.07 -11.06
CA ARG A 104 -7.08 3.77 -11.03
C ARG A 104 -6.22 3.53 -12.28
N HIS A 105 -6.55 4.16 -13.41
CA HIS A 105 -5.73 4.07 -14.63
C HIS A 105 -4.41 4.86 -14.54
N GLN A 106 -4.25 5.70 -13.52
CA GLN A 106 -3.03 6.47 -13.26
C GLN A 106 -2.12 5.82 -12.21
N VAL A 107 -2.53 4.69 -11.64
CA VAL A 107 -1.70 3.90 -10.73
C VAL A 107 -0.52 3.31 -11.51
N LEU A 108 0.67 3.48 -10.95
CA LEU A 108 1.93 3.03 -11.49
C LEU A 108 2.61 2.06 -10.51
N PRO A 109 3.51 1.20 -11.01
CA PRO A 109 4.43 0.46 -10.15
C PRO A 109 5.19 1.42 -9.22
N GLY A 110 5.38 1.05 -7.96
CA GLY A 110 6.00 1.88 -6.92
C GLY A 110 5.03 2.77 -6.13
N ASP A 111 3.76 2.86 -6.54
CA ASP A 111 2.73 3.52 -5.71
C ASP A 111 2.40 2.65 -4.48
N PHE A 112 2.03 3.28 -3.38
CA PHE A 112 1.55 2.60 -2.18
C PHE A 112 0.03 2.43 -2.24
N VAL A 113 -0.48 1.37 -1.63
CA VAL A 113 -1.92 1.10 -1.54
C VAL A 113 -2.33 0.76 -0.12
N GLN A 114 -3.55 1.17 0.25
CA GLN A 114 -4.29 0.64 1.39
C GLN A 114 -5.68 0.20 0.89
N PHE A 115 -6.10 -1.01 1.24
CA PHE A 115 -7.43 -1.49 0.91
C PHE A 115 -8.06 -2.30 2.03
N TRP A 116 -9.37 -2.51 1.93
CA TRP A 116 -10.16 -3.27 2.89
C TRP A 116 -11.19 -4.13 2.19
N TYR A 117 -11.23 -5.42 2.54
CA TYR A 117 -12.30 -6.32 2.11
C TYR A 117 -13.55 -6.10 2.97
N PRO A 118 -14.76 -6.11 2.39
CA PRO A 118 -15.99 -5.78 3.11
C PRO A 118 -16.16 -6.62 4.39
N ASN A 119 -16.27 -5.94 5.54
CA ASN A 119 -16.49 -6.54 6.86
C ASN A 119 -15.51 -7.67 7.23
N SER A 120 -14.28 -7.61 6.70
CA SER A 120 -13.26 -8.65 6.85
C SER A 120 -11.94 -8.03 7.32
N TRP A 121 -10.89 -8.04 6.50
CA TRP A 121 -9.56 -7.55 6.82
C TRP A 121 -9.08 -6.45 5.86
N GLY A 122 -8.04 -5.73 6.29
CA GLY A 122 -7.36 -4.71 5.49
C GLY A 122 -5.92 -5.07 5.20
N HIS A 123 -5.35 -4.45 4.17
CA HIS A 123 -3.97 -4.69 3.75
C HIS A 123 -3.37 -3.47 3.08
N CYS A 124 -2.05 -3.39 3.15
CA CYS A 124 -1.28 -2.40 2.43
C CYS A 124 -0.03 -3.01 1.78
N GLY A 125 0.56 -2.27 0.87
CA GLY A 125 1.78 -2.69 0.19
C GLY A 125 2.16 -1.71 -0.91
N ILE A 126 3.09 -2.14 -1.76
CA ILE A 126 3.62 -1.34 -2.87
C ILE A 126 3.24 -2.04 -4.18
N VAL A 127 2.61 -1.31 -5.08
CA VAL A 127 2.15 -1.79 -6.38
C VAL A 127 3.34 -2.25 -7.20
N SER A 128 3.39 -3.54 -7.52
CA SER A 128 4.31 -4.12 -8.50
C SER A 128 3.69 -4.05 -9.90
N LYS A 129 2.41 -4.41 -10.00
CA LYS A 129 1.61 -4.43 -11.23
C LYS A 129 0.13 -4.25 -10.89
N ILE A 130 -0.64 -3.67 -11.82
CA ILE A 130 -2.09 -3.53 -11.71
C ILE A 130 -2.77 -3.92 -13.02
N ASP A 131 -3.90 -4.60 -12.90
CA ASP A 131 -4.86 -4.89 -13.96
C ASP A 131 -6.22 -4.30 -13.55
N VAL A 132 -6.53 -3.13 -14.08
CA VAL A 132 -7.73 -2.37 -13.72
C VAL A 132 -9.00 -3.05 -14.26
N GLU A 133 -8.92 -3.67 -15.44
CA GLU A 133 -10.06 -4.33 -16.10
C GLU A 133 -10.51 -5.55 -15.28
N ASN A 134 -9.55 -6.40 -14.88
CA ASN A 134 -9.81 -7.59 -14.08
C ASN A 134 -9.86 -7.32 -12.57
N LYS A 135 -9.65 -6.07 -12.14
CA LYS A 135 -9.59 -5.66 -10.73
C LYS A 135 -8.59 -6.50 -9.92
N VAL A 136 -7.38 -6.68 -10.43
CA VAL A 136 -6.31 -7.42 -9.75
C VAL A 136 -5.07 -6.53 -9.64
N LEU A 137 -4.37 -6.61 -8.51
CA LEU A 137 -3.08 -5.97 -8.34
C LEU A 137 -2.07 -6.92 -7.69
N TRP A 138 -0.79 -6.76 -8.02
CA TRP A 138 0.31 -7.50 -7.43
C TRP A 138 1.09 -6.56 -6.53
N LEU A 139 1.31 -6.97 -5.29
CA LEU A 139 1.96 -6.14 -4.28
C LEU A 139 3.25 -6.75 -3.79
N HIS A 140 4.31 -5.94 -3.72
CA HIS A 140 5.35 -6.14 -2.73
C HIS A 140 4.72 -5.90 -1.36
N SER A 141 4.64 -6.94 -0.54
CA SER A 141 4.06 -6.84 0.80
C SER A 141 4.53 -7.97 1.70
N SER A 142 4.22 -7.84 3.00
CA SER A 142 4.26 -8.94 3.95
C SER A 142 2.88 -9.55 4.13
N TYR A 143 2.75 -10.85 3.88
CA TYR A 143 1.50 -11.61 4.05
C TYR A 143 1.82 -13.05 4.47
N PRO A 144 0.91 -13.80 5.10
CA PRO A 144 1.21 -15.16 5.57
C PRO A 144 1.80 -16.09 4.50
N SER A 145 1.30 -16.02 3.25
CA SER A 145 1.82 -16.84 2.14
C SER A 145 3.17 -16.38 1.56
N THR A 146 3.72 -15.26 2.02
CA THR A 146 5.03 -14.77 1.55
C THR A 146 6.17 -15.04 2.52
N GLU A 147 5.91 -15.71 3.66
CA GLU A 147 6.91 -15.93 4.71
C GLU A 147 7.63 -14.63 5.14
N GLY A 148 6.89 -13.51 5.18
CA GLY A 148 7.43 -12.19 5.52
C GLY A 148 7.56 -11.23 4.34
N TYR A 149 8.14 -11.61 3.20
CA TYR A 149 8.21 -10.71 2.04
C TYR A 149 8.07 -11.46 0.72
N GLY A 150 7.17 -10.95 -0.12
CA GLY A 150 7.00 -11.45 -1.47
C GLY A 150 6.12 -10.56 -2.32
N ILE A 151 6.00 -10.95 -3.59
CA ILE A 151 5.07 -10.35 -4.53
C ILE A 151 3.91 -11.31 -4.70
N GLN A 152 2.69 -10.85 -4.43
CA GLN A 152 1.50 -11.70 -4.59
C GLN A 152 0.29 -10.93 -5.10
N PRO A 153 -0.62 -11.60 -5.82
CA PRO A 153 -1.83 -10.98 -6.34
C PRO A 153 -2.89 -10.79 -5.24
N PHE A 154 -3.69 -9.75 -5.41
CA PHE A 154 -4.90 -9.48 -4.64
C PHE A 154 -6.01 -9.00 -5.57
N HIS A 155 -7.25 -9.41 -5.29
CA HIS A 155 -8.40 -8.74 -5.88
C HIS A 155 -8.52 -7.33 -5.29
N MET A 156 -8.90 -6.37 -6.13
CA MET A 156 -9.04 -4.98 -5.75
C MET A 156 -10.46 -4.75 -5.23
N PRO A 157 -10.66 -4.53 -3.91
CA PRO A 157 -11.97 -4.25 -3.38
C PRO A 157 -12.43 -2.83 -3.78
N GLU A 158 -13.67 -2.50 -3.45
CA GLU A 158 -14.20 -1.14 -3.67
C GLU A 158 -13.43 -0.11 -2.85
N TYR A 159 -13.23 -0.38 -1.56
CA TYR A 159 -12.41 0.45 -0.68
C TYR A 159 -10.92 0.15 -0.91
N CYS A 160 -10.34 0.81 -1.91
CA CYS A 160 -8.96 0.65 -2.33
C CYS A 160 -8.39 2.02 -2.72
N HIS A 161 -7.39 2.48 -1.98
CA HIS A 161 -6.82 3.82 -2.08
C HIS A 161 -5.34 3.74 -2.39
N PHE A 162 -4.88 4.61 -3.27
CA PHE A 162 -3.50 4.64 -3.75
C PHE A 162 -2.86 5.99 -3.47
N VAL A 163 -1.56 5.99 -3.22
CA VAL A 163 -0.76 7.21 -3.04
C VAL A 163 0.60 7.06 -3.70
N ARG A 164 1.01 8.10 -4.42
CA ARG A 164 2.36 8.24 -4.95
C ARG A 164 3.20 9.09 -4.01
N LEU A 165 4.44 8.69 -3.76
CA LEU A 165 5.38 9.53 -3.01
C LEU A 165 5.71 10.79 -3.82
N LYS A 166 5.73 11.94 -3.16
CA LYS A 166 6.11 13.22 -3.78
C LYS A 166 7.60 13.47 -3.57
N GLU A 167 8.27 13.99 -4.60
CA GLU A 167 9.63 14.52 -4.52
C GLU A 167 9.74 15.71 -3.56
#